data_AF-A0A0J8FYL3-F1
#
_entry.id   AF-A0A0J8FYL3-F1
#
_cell.length_a   1.000
_cell.length_b   1.000
_cell.length_c   1.000
_cell.angle_alpha   90.00
_cell.angle_beta   90.00
_cell.angle_gamma   90.00
#
_symmetry.space_group_name_H-M   'P 1'
#
loop_
_entity.id
_entity.type
_entity.pdbx_description
1 polymer ?
#
loop_
_entity_poly.entity_id
_entity_poly.type
_entity_poly.pdbx_seq_one_letter_code
_entity_poly.pdbx_strand_id
1 'polypeptide(L)'
;MKKIVKAKVLPYVPITEADIDKAIARGRRLKRVYANASNVRYENDCISIGFGDGSRIMLPVAGLPEFEGFSLQDFQQLEVGYGGKALCCEDRDLDVSITGLIATSQPLMELAASLVASRNGRKSSAAKAAAARANGKKGGRPRKEVLDAGEPTDV
;
A
#
# COMPACT_ATOMS: atom_id res chain seq x y z
N MET A 1 -39.99 -0.24 11.90
CA MET A 1 -40.10 0.77 10.81
C MET A 1 -39.02 0.47 9.77
N LYS A 2 -39.39 0.09 8.54
CA LYS A 2 -38.42 -0.26 7.48
C LYS A 2 -37.98 1.02 6.74
N LYS A 3 -36.67 1.30 6.69
CA LYS A 3 -36.11 2.40 5.88
C LYS A 3 -36.10 1.96 4.41
N ILE A 4 -36.84 2.67 3.57
CA ILE A 4 -36.86 2.47 2.12
C ILE A 4 -35.81 3.40 1.52
N VAL A 5 -34.75 2.84 0.94
CA VAL A 5 -33.74 3.62 0.20
C VAL A 5 -34.28 3.83 -1.22
N LYS A 6 -34.69 5.06 -1.56
CA LYS A 6 -35.06 5.41 -2.94
C LYS A 6 -33.79 5.45 -3.80
N ALA A 7 -33.75 4.64 -4.85
CA ALA A 7 -32.66 4.67 -5.82
C ALA A 7 -32.65 6.03 -6.54
N LYS A 8 -31.48 6.68 -6.60
CA LYS A 8 -31.30 7.87 -7.45
C LYS A 8 -31.28 7.41 -8.91
N VAL A 9 -32.27 7.85 -9.68
CA VAL A 9 -32.24 7.72 -11.14
C VAL A 9 -31.18 8.69 -11.65
N LEU A 10 -30.04 8.14 -12.08
CA LEU A 10 -28.99 8.93 -12.73
C LEU A 10 -29.32 9.01 -14.23
N PRO A 11 -29.34 10.21 -14.83
CA PRO A 11 -29.55 10.35 -16.27
C PRO A 11 -28.40 9.68 -17.04
N TYR A 12 -28.72 9.05 -18.16
CA TYR A 12 -27.72 8.50 -19.06
C TYR A 12 -26.88 9.66 -19.64
N VAL A 13 -25.58 9.62 -19.37
CA VAL A 13 -24.60 10.54 -19.95
C VAL A 13 -23.70 9.72 -20.87
N PRO A 14 -23.68 9.99 -22.19
CA PRO A 14 -22.83 9.25 -23.12
C PRO A 14 -21.35 9.49 -22.78
N ILE A 15 -20.55 8.42 -22.85
CA ILE A 15 -19.10 8.49 -22.62
C ILE A 15 -18.46 9.28 -23.76
N THR A 16 -17.79 10.38 -23.42
CA THR A 16 -17.08 11.22 -24.40
C THR A 16 -15.63 10.76 -24.58
N GLU A 17 -14.98 11.18 -25.67
CA GLU A 17 -13.53 10.96 -25.85
C GLU A 17 -12.70 11.57 -24.71
N ALA A 18 -13.12 12.73 -24.19
CA ALA A 18 -12.48 13.36 -23.05
C ALA A 18 -12.58 12.51 -21.77
N ASP A 19 -13.68 11.77 -21.59
CA ASP A 19 -13.83 10.82 -20.48
C ASP A 19 -12.92 9.61 -20.65
N ILE A 20 -12.76 9.12 -21.88
CA ILE A 20 -11.84 8.04 -22.23
C ILE A 20 -10.39 8.48 -21.92
N ASP A 21 -9.98 9.66 -22.39
CA ASP A 21 -8.63 10.20 -22.13
C ASP A 21 -8.37 10.41 -20.64
N LYS A 22 -9.36 10.93 -19.91
CA LYS A 22 -9.27 11.09 -18.46
C LYS A 22 -9.14 9.76 -17.74
N ALA A 23 -9.85 8.73 -18.20
CA ALA A 23 -9.73 7.37 -17.67
C ALA A 23 -8.35 6.76 -17.97
N ILE A 24 -7.82 6.93 -19.19
CA ILE A 24 -6.48 6.49 -19.59
C ILE A 24 -5.41 7.20 -18.75
N ALA A 25 -5.49 8.52 -18.62
CA ALA A 25 -4.54 9.31 -17.82
C ALA A 25 -4.55 8.90 -16.34
N ARG A 26 -5.75 8.66 -15.77
CA ARG A 26 -5.91 8.10 -14.43
C ARG A 26 -5.27 6.72 -14.32
N GLY A 27 -5.50 5.83 -15.28
CA GLY A 27 -4.91 4.50 -15.36
C GLY A 27 -3.37 4.55 -15.40
N ARG A 28 -2.80 5.44 -16.23
CA ARG A 28 -1.34 5.66 -16.31
C ARG A 28 -0.75 6.18 -15.00
N ARG A 29 -1.44 7.09 -14.31
CA ARG A 29 -1.00 7.59 -12.99
C ARG A 29 -1.03 6.48 -11.93
N LEU A 30 -2.07 5.65 -11.95
CA LEU A 30 -2.22 4.51 -11.04
C LEU A 30 -1.22 3.39 -11.32
N LYS A 31 -0.78 3.18 -12.57
CA LYS A 31 0.31 2.23 -12.92
C LYS A 31 1.61 2.50 -12.16
N ARG A 32 1.85 3.72 -11.65
CA ARG A 32 3.04 4.04 -10.84
C ARG A 32 2.91 3.68 -9.36
N VAL A 33 1.71 3.34 -8.89
CA VAL A 33 1.40 3.15 -7.46
C VAL A 33 1.34 1.68 -7.07
N TYR A 34 1.05 0.79 -8.02
CA TYR A 34 1.03 -0.65 -7.77
C TYR A 34 2.41 -1.25 -8.00
N ALA A 35 2.73 -2.27 -7.20
CA ALA A 35 3.91 -3.09 -7.42
C ALA A 35 3.76 -3.75 -8.79
N ASN A 36 4.49 -3.27 -9.80
CA ASN A 36 4.45 -3.83 -11.14
C ASN A 36 5.40 -5.02 -11.16
N ALA A 37 4.86 -6.20 -10.88
CA ALA A 37 5.64 -7.42 -11.03
C ALA A 37 6.02 -7.62 -12.49
N SER A 38 7.17 -8.26 -12.68
CA SER A 38 7.82 -8.49 -13.96
C SER A 38 8.02 -9.98 -14.24
N ASN A 39 8.18 -10.79 -13.19
CA ASN A 39 8.33 -12.23 -13.28
C ASN A 39 7.84 -12.90 -12.00
N VAL A 40 7.56 -14.19 -12.10
CA VAL A 40 7.23 -15.07 -10.98
C VAL A 40 8.04 -16.36 -11.11
N ARG A 41 8.43 -16.95 -9.99
CA ARG A 41 9.07 -18.27 -9.91
C ARG A 41 8.59 -19.00 -8.67
N TYR A 42 8.59 -20.32 -8.73
CA TYR A 42 8.35 -21.17 -7.57
C TYR A 42 9.65 -21.87 -7.18
N GLU A 43 10.12 -21.61 -5.95
CA GLU A 43 11.40 -22.09 -5.44
C GLU A 43 11.28 -22.29 -3.91
N ASN A 44 11.75 -23.42 -3.37
CA ASN A 44 11.76 -23.72 -1.92
C ASN A 44 10.39 -23.55 -1.24
N ASP A 45 9.33 -24.14 -1.82
CA ASP A 45 7.95 -24.04 -1.33
C ASP A 45 7.40 -22.61 -1.24
N CYS A 46 8.03 -21.67 -1.94
CA CYS A 46 7.69 -20.26 -1.95
C CYS A 46 7.45 -19.76 -3.38
N ILE A 47 6.52 -18.82 -3.51
CA ILE A 47 6.34 -18.02 -4.71
C ILE A 47 7.21 -16.78 -4.59
N SER A 48 8.15 -16.64 -5.53
CA SER A 48 9.06 -15.51 -5.69
C SER A 48 8.51 -14.57 -6.75
N ILE A 49 8.08 -13.38 -6.34
CA ILE A 49 7.53 -12.34 -7.21
C ILE A 49 8.60 -11.28 -7.42
N GLY A 50 9.07 -11.10 -8.65
CA GLY A 50 10.13 -10.16 -9.01
C GLY A 50 9.61 -8.86 -9.63
N PHE A 51 10.23 -7.74 -9.27
CA PHE A 51 9.89 -6.40 -9.76
C PHE A 51 10.93 -5.87 -10.75
N GLY A 52 10.56 -4.84 -11.51
CA GLY A 52 11.42 -4.27 -12.57
C GLY A 52 12.74 -3.65 -12.11
N ASP A 53 12.93 -3.44 -10.81
CA ASP A 53 14.18 -2.99 -10.19
C ASP A 53 15.09 -4.15 -9.73
N GLY A 54 14.71 -5.40 -10.01
CA GLY A 54 15.42 -6.60 -9.61
C GLY A 54 15.12 -7.06 -8.18
N SER A 55 14.37 -6.27 -7.39
CA SER A 55 13.91 -6.71 -6.08
C SER A 55 12.89 -7.85 -6.21
N ARG A 56 12.79 -8.67 -5.16
CA ARG A 56 11.84 -9.78 -5.10
C ARG A 56 11.20 -9.89 -3.73
N ILE A 57 9.96 -10.35 -3.70
CA ILE A 57 9.27 -10.79 -2.49
C ILE A 57 9.03 -12.28 -2.60
N MET A 58 9.40 -13.03 -1.57
CA MET A 58 9.13 -14.46 -1.47
C MET A 58 8.02 -14.68 -0.44
N LEU A 59 6.98 -15.40 -0.85
CA LEU A 59 5.84 -15.75 0.00
C LEU A 59 5.73 -17.27 0.08
N PRO A 60 5.64 -17.85 1.29
CA PRO A 60 5.39 -19.28 1.42
C PRO A 60 4.03 -19.63 0.83
N VAL A 61 3.95 -20.74 0.11
CA VAL A 61 2.68 -21.27 -0.40
C VAL A 61 1.81 -21.79 0.75
N ALA A 62 2.46 -22.29 1.81
CA ALA A 62 1.77 -22.74 3.01
C ALA A 62 0.94 -21.60 3.62
N GLY A 63 -0.38 -21.77 3.65
CA GLY A 63 -1.31 -20.78 4.17
C GLY A 63 -1.94 -19.85 3.12
N LEU A 64 -1.71 -20.11 1.83
CA LEU A 64 -2.41 -19.45 0.72
C LEU A 64 -3.46 -20.40 0.12
N PRO A 65 -4.76 -20.25 0.46
CA PRO A 65 -5.82 -21.13 -0.04
C PRO A 65 -5.92 -21.15 -1.57
N GLU A 66 -5.50 -20.08 -2.23
CA GLU A 66 -5.54 -19.94 -3.68
C GLU A 66 -4.66 -20.96 -4.42
N PHE A 67 -3.65 -21.51 -3.73
CA PHE A 67 -2.73 -22.49 -4.28
C PHE A 67 -2.93 -23.89 -3.66
N GLU A 68 -4.02 -24.12 -2.92
CA GLU A 68 -4.32 -25.45 -2.41
C GLU A 68 -4.54 -26.44 -3.56
N GLY A 69 -3.82 -27.57 -3.51
CA GLY A 69 -3.87 -28.59 -4.55
C GLY A 69 -3.15 -28.21 -5.86
N PHE A 70 -2.38 -27.13 -5.90
CA PHE A 70 -1.45 -26.87 -7.01
C PHE A 70 -0.33 -27.92 -7.04
N SER A 71 -0.10 -28.49 -8.22
CA SER A 71 1.06 -29.32 -8.49
C SER A 71 2.30 -28.48 -8.82
N LEU A 72 3.47 -29.11 -8.82
CA LEU A 72 4.71 -28.45 -9.27
C LEU A 72 4.62 -27.96 -10.71
N GLN A 73 3.89 -28.68 -11.57
CA GLN A 73 3.68 -28.28 -12.96
C GLN A 73 2.81 -27.02 -13.02
N ASP A 74 1.75 -26.92 -12.21
CA ASP A 74 0.90 -25.73 -12.15
C ASP A 74 1.70 -24.50 -11.72
N PHE A 75 2.60 -24.65 -10.74
CA PHE A 75 3.49 -23.57 -10.31
C PHE A 75 4.46 -23.10 -11.40
N GLN A 76 4.91 -24.00 -12.29
CA GLN A 76 5.77 -23.65 -13.42
C GLN A 76 5.02 -22.88 -14.51
N GLN A 77 3.70 -23.02 -14.56
CA GLN A 77 2.82 -22.33 -15.51
C GLN A 77 2.30 -20.98 -14.98
N LEU A 78 2.71 -20.58 -13.78
CA LEU A 78 2.35 -19.25 -13.26
C LEU A 78 3.00 -18.15 -14.08
N GLU A 79 2.20 -17.19 -14.48
CA GLU A 79 2.63 -16.00 -15.20
C GLU A 79 2.19 -14.73 -14.50
N VAL A 80 2.88 -13.63 -14.79
CA VAL A 80 2.48 -12.31 -14.29
C VAL A 80 1.51 -11.67 -15.28
N GLY A 81 0.24 -11.57 -14.89
CA GLY A 81 -0.81 -10.97 -15.71
C GLY A 81 -1.23 -9.56 -15.27
N TYR A 82 -2.27 -9.05 -15.95
CA TYR A 82 -2.93 -7.78 -15.64
C TYR A 82 -2.00 -6.56 -15.53
N GLY A 83 -0.92 -6.57 -16.31
CA GLY A 83 0.10 -5.51 -16.31
C GLY A 83 0.92 -5.47 -15.02
N GLY A 84 1.25 -6.63 -14.44
CA GLY A 84 2.09 -6.74 -13.25
C GLY A 84 1.34 -6.81 -11.94
N LYS A 85 0.02 -7.06 -11.97
CA LYS A 85 -0.86 -6.91 -10.80
C LYS A 85 -1.38 -8.21 -10.23
N ALA A 86 -1.40 -9.26 -11.02
CA ALA A 86 -1.87 -10.57 -10.62
C ALA A 86 -0.92 -11.66 -11.10
N LEU A 87 -0.97 -12.79 -10.40
CA LEU A 87 -0.46 -14.05 -10.88
C LEU A 87 -1.61 -14.80 -11.56
N CYS A 88 -1.33 -15.35 -12.73
CA CYS A 88 -2.30 -16.01 -13.59
C CYS A 88 -1.83 -17.42 -13.88
N CYS A 89 -2.75 -18.38 -13.89
CA CYS A 89 -2.53 -19.74 -14.38
C CYS A 89 -3.77 -20.17 -15.15
N GLU A 90 -3.66 -20.25 -16.47
CA GLU A 90 -4.80 -20.53 -17.37
C GLU A 90 -5.35 -21.95 -17.20
N ASP A 91 -4.46 -22.94 -17.08
CA ASP A 91 -4.80 -24.36 -16.84
C ASP A 91 -5.63 -24.58 -15.56
N ARG A 92 -5.50 -23.67 -14.59
CA ARG A 92 -6.17 -23.74 -13.29
C ARG A 92 -7.30 -22.72 -13.15
N ASP A 93 -7.59 -21.94 -14.19
CA ASP A 93 -8.53 -20.82 -14.18
C ASP A 93 -8.30 -19.90 -12.95
N LEU A 94 -7.02 -19.63 -12.66
CA LEU A 94 -6.59 -18.92 -11.46
C LEU A 94 -6.07 -17.53 -11.81
N ASP A 95 -6.70 -16.51 -11.21
CA ASP A 95 -6.23 -15.12 -11.22
C ASP A 95 -6.16 -14.56 -9.79
N VAL A 96 -4.95 -14.32 -9.27
CA VAL A 96 -4.76 -13.86 -7.89
C VAL A 96 -4.00 -12.54 -7.83
N SER A 97 -4.53 -11.57 -7.10
CA SER A 97 -3.89 -10.27 -6.89
C SER A 97 -2.57 -10.39 -6.14
N ILE A 98 -1.48 -9.89 -6.73
CA ILE A 98 -0.15 -9.83 -6.08
C ILE A 98 -0.21 -8.99 -4.81
N THR A 99 -0.93 -7.87 -4.84
CA THR A 99 -1.12 -7.04 -3.63
C THR A 99 -1.92 -7.76 -2.56
N GLY A 100 -2.88 -8.62 -2.94
CA GLY A 100 -3.62 -9.46 -2.01
C GLY A 100 -2.72 -10.50 -1.36
N LEU A 101 -1.86 -11.16 -2.16
CA LEU A 101 -0.87 -12.12 -1.68
C LEU A 101 0.12 -11.49 -0.70
N ILE A 102 0.65 -10.30 -1.01
CA ILE A 102 1.56 -9.59 -0.10
C ILE A 102 0.84 -9.22 1.21
N ALA A 103 -0.44 -8.86 1.12
CA ALA A 103 -1.24 -8.43 2.26
C ALA A 103 -1.60 -9.57 3.24
N THR A 104 -1.38 -10.84 2.88
CA THR A 104 -1.56 -11.96 3.81
C THR A 104 -0.49 -11.98 4.90
N SER A 105 0.67 -11.35 4.65
CA SER A 105 1.76 -11.25 5.61
C SER A 105 1.59 -10.04 6.53
N GLN A 106 1.09 -10.29 7.75
CA GLN A 106 0.92 -9.25 8.77
C GLN A 106 2.23 -8.47 9.06
N PRO A 107 3.40 -9.11 9.23
CA PRO A 107 4.64 -8.35 9.45
C PRO A 107 5.03 -7.43 8.28
N LEU A 108 4.83 -7.85 7.03
CA LEU A 108 5.09 -7.00 5.86
C LEU A 108 4.14 -5.80 5.84
N MET A 109 2.87 -6.02 6.20
CA MET A 109 1.87 -4.95 6.29
C MET A 109 2.20 -3.93 7.40
N GLU A 110 2.63 -4.40 8.56
CA GLU A 110 3.07 -3.52 9.65
C GLU A 110 4.30 -2.70 9.28
N LEU A 111 5.29 -3.32 8.61
CA LEU A 111 6.45 -2.62 8.08
C LEU A 111 6.04 -1.55 7.06
N ALA A 112 5.19 -1.91 6.09
CA ALA A 112 4.70 -0.97 5.08
C ALA A 112 3.95 0.20 5.73
N ALA A 113 3.07 -0.08 6.69
CA ALA A 113 2.34 0.94 7.44
C ALA A 113 3.28 1.89 8.20
N SER A 114 4.30 1.34 8.88
CA SER A 114 5.31 2.12 9.60
C SER A 114 6.11 3.04 8.67
N LEU A 115 6.55 2.53 7.52
CA LEU A 115 7.30 3.31 6.52
C LEU A 115 6.44 4.45 5.94
N VAL A 116 5.17 4.18 5.63
CA VAL A 116 4.23 5.19 5.14
C VAL A 116 3.95 6.23 6.21
N ALA A 117 3.72 5.82 7.46
CA ALA A 117 3.49 6.72 8.59
C ALA A 117 4.70 7.65 8.82
N SER A 118 5.92 7.09 8.82
CA SER A 118 7.17 7.85 8.96
C SER A 118 7.34 8.86 7.81
N ARG A 119 7.13 8.44 6.56
CA ARG A 119 7.24 9.31 5.38
C ARG A 119 6.21 10.45 5.42
N ASN A 120 4.98 10.16 5.80
CA ASN A 120 3.91 11.16 5.91
C ASN A 120 4.12 12.08 7.11
N GLY A 121 4.65 11.57 8.22
CA GLY A 121 5.04 12.36 9.39
C GLY A 121 6.15 13.36 9.07
N ARG A 122 7.15 12.93 8.29
CA ARG A 122 8.30 13.74 7.83
C ARG A 122 7.91 14.83 6.83
N LYS A 123 6.82 14.66 6.08
CA LYS A 123 6.35 15.66 5.11
C LYS A 123 5.92 16.93 5.85
N SER A 124 6.77 17.95 5.82
CA SER A 124 6.39 19.32 6.19
C SER A 124 5.58 19.90 5.03
N SER A 125 4.36 20.34 5.31
CA SER A 125 3.58 21.13 4.36
C SER A 125 3.51 22.56 4.87
N ALA A 126 3.37 23.54 3.96
CA ALA A 126 3.17 24.93 4.33
C ALA A 126 1.97 25.08 5.29
N ALA A 127 0.89 24.31 5.07
CA ALA A 127 -0.26 24.23 5.95
C ALA A 127 0.09 23.68 7.35
N LYS A 128 0.87 22.58 7.44
CA LYS A 128 1.33 22.00 8.72
C LYS A 128 2.25 22.98 9.48
N ALA A 129 3.11 23.71 8.77
CA ALA A 129 3.97 24.73 9.36
C ALA A 129 3.17 25.96 9.84
N ALA A 130 2.20 26.44 9.07
CA ALA A 130 1.30 27.53 9.48
C ALA A 130 0.46 27.14 10.70
N ALA A 131 -0.11 25.94 10.70
CA ALA A 131 -0.84 25.40 11.85
C ALA A 131 0.07 25.24 13.09
N ALA A 132 1.29 24.74 12.93
CA ALA A 132 2.25 24.62 14.04
C ALA A 132 2.61 25.99 14.63
N ARG A 133 2.79 27.03 13.81
CA ARG A 133 3.00 28.41 14.29
C ARG A 133 1.79 28.97 15.03
N ALA A 134 0.58 28.77 14.49
CA ALA A 134 -0.65 29.19 15.12
C ALA A 134 -0.87 28.49 16.47
N ASN A 135 -0.54 27.20 16.57
CA ASN A 135 -0.60 26.43 17.80
C ASN A 135 0.49 26.83 18.80
N GLY A 136 1.71 27.12 18.33
CA GLY A 136 2.79 27.64 19.18
C GLY A 136 2.44 28.98 19.85
N LYS A 137 1.67 29.85 19.16
CA LYS A 137 1.14 31.10 19.75
C LYS A 137 0.14 30.86 20.89
N LYS A 138 -0.51 29.68 20.94
CA LYS A 138 -1.47 29.32 22.00
C LYS A 138 -0.81 28.70 23.25
N GLY A 139 0.52 28.67 23.30
CA GLY A 139 1.29 28.10 24.41
C GLY A 139 1.91 26.76 24.03
N GLY A 140 3.20 26.78 23.70
CA GLY A 140 3.99 25.56 23.49
C GLY A 140 4.36 24.85 24.80
N ARG A 141 5.07 23.72 24.70
CA ARG A 141 5.59 22.99 25.87
C ARG A 141 6.42 23.95 26.73
N PRO A 142 6.05 24.20 28.00
CA PRO A 142 6.81 25.08 28.89
C PRO A 142 8.27 24.62 28.96
N ARG A 143 9.20 25.57 28.95
CA ARG A 143 10.63 25.26 29.08
C ARG A 143 10.86 24.67 30.46
N LYS A 144 11.59 23.55 30.54
CA LYS A 144 11.97 22.96 31.83
C LYS A 144 12.87 23.98 32.55
N GLU A 145 12.43 24.48 33.70
CA GLU A 145 13.26 25.36 34.53
C GLU A 145 14.45 24.56 35.06
N VAL A 146 15.65 25.14 34.91
CA VAL A 146 16.85 24.65 35.57
C VAL A 146 16.72 25.12 37.01
N LEU A 147 16.42 24.19 37.92
CA LEU A 147 16.52 24.46 39.35
C LEU A 147 18.00 24.74 39.64
N ASP A 148 18.27 25.97 40.03
CA ASP A 148 19.58 26.45 40.43
C ASP A 148 20.02 25.67 41.69
N ALA A 149 21.10 24.89 41.55
CA ALA A 149 21.71 24.21 42.68
C ALA A 149 22.49 25.26 43.48
N GLY A 150 22.07 25.47 44.72
CA GLY A 150 22.49 26.59 45.57
C GLY A 150 24.01 26.78 45.69
N GLU A 151 24.40 28.05 45.79
CA GLU A 151 25.75 28.44 46.20
C GLU A 151 26.03 28.08 47.67
N PRO A 152 27.28 27.71 47.98
CA PRO A 152 27.72 27.35 49.32
C PRO A 152 27.92 28.62 50.16
N THR A 153 27.34 28.66 51.35
CA THR A 153 27.67 29.68 52.35
C THR A 153 28.90 29.25 53.15
N ASP A 154 30.06 29.79 52.79
CA ASP A 154 31.22 29.94 53.68
C ASP A 154 31.21 31.37 54.25
N VAL A 155 30.93 31.52 55.54
CA VAL A 155 31.54 32.47 56.52
C VAL A 155 31.10 32.11 57.93
#